data_AF-G0V0I1-F1
#
_entry.id   AF-G0V0I1-F1
#
_cell.length_a   1.000
_cell.length_b   1.000
_cell.length_c   1.000
_cell.angle_alpha   90.00
_cell.angle_beta   90.00
_cell.angle_gamma   90.00
#
_symmetry.space_group_name_H-M   'P 1'
#
loop_
_entity.id
_entity.type
_entity.pdbx_description
1 polymer ?
#
loop_
_entity_poly.entity_id
_entity_poly.type
_entity_poly.pdbx_seq_one_letter_code
_entity_poly.pdbx_strand_id
1 'polypeptide(L)'
;MAPCDRVVIFLDVDGVLLPVPRFTFGGGDLSAQCVQILEKIINACGAASNVSIILSSTWRNFPEQVERLNQFFAKTVGDTVPPVSGGTPNGTPKVTHVTYYADDPSEQRLVRDRVDEIYRWIHTNMREHPEAVGGRWFAIDDMQLDVDERMRGHFLKTATEVGLAEEHVARAEEILSSFPSSEEAARLAAAALVDPFLKDEEIDILETRCRELTAEGNELRKELSDARKQIHELQAQRIASERAMKEMTRRFEDVSYRLAVFEFSKKNTVLHSAVEALPSKTGDERRALEEHIKSLVNLLRRKKELEKLASKVRKKEAQARKS
;
A
#
# COMPACT_ATOMS: atom_id res chain seq x y z
N MET A 1 17.62 0.28 32.89
CA MET A 1 17.57 1.69 32.48
C MET A 1 16.50 2.36 33.32
N ALA A 2 16.80 3.54 33.85
CA ALA A 2 15.78 4.39 34.43
C ALA A 2 14.72 4.70 33.36
N PRO A 3 13.45 4.91 33.75
CA PRO A 3 12.34 5.04 32.80
C PRO A 3 12.51 6.18 31.78
N CYS A 4 13.39 7.15 32.04
CA CYS A 4 13.63 8.30 31.16
C CYS A 4 15.11 8.44 30.71
N ASP A 5 15.87 7.35 30.63
CA ASP A 5 17.25 7.38 30.11
C ASP A 5 17.33 7.61 28.58
N ARG A 6 16.20 7.47 27.88
CA ARG A 6 16.13 7.55 26.43
C ARG A 6 15.99 9.00 25.95
N VAL A 7 16.15 9.19 24.65
CA VAL A 7 15.88 10.42 23.92
C VAL A 7 14.97 10.11 22.73
N VAL A 8 13.94 10.93 22.54
CA VAL A 8 13.08 10.85 21.35
C VAL A 8 13.55 11.84 20.29
N ILE A 9 13.80 11.36 19.08
CA ILE A 9 14.12 12.20 17.93
C ILE A 9 12.92 12.21 16.99
N PHE A 10 12.32 13.38 16.79
CA PHE A 10 11.35 13.60 15.73
C PHE A 10 12.09 13.92 14.44
N LEU A 11 11.93 13.06 13.43
CA LEU A 11 12.75 13.10 12.24
C LEU A 11 11.89 13.41 11.01
N ASP A 12 12.17 14.55 10.36
CA ASP A 12 11.82 14.70 8.95
C ASP A 12 12.81 13.95 8.05
N VAL A 13 12.40 13.67 6.81
CA VAL A 13 13.19 12.94 5.82
C VAL A 13 13.60 13.88 4.69
N ASP A 14 12.65 14.63 4.15
CA ASP A 14 12.85 15.52 3.02
C ASP A 14 13.61 16.75 3.52
N GLY A 15 14.73 17.09 2.87
CA GLY A 15 15.59 18.18 3.35
C GLY A 15 16.42 17.86 4.61
N VAL A 16 16.34 16.64 5.15
CA VAL A 16 17.16 16.16 6.29
C VAL A 16 18.06 15.00 5.87
N LEU A 17 17.47 13.87 5.46
CA LEU A 17 18.18 12.68 4.99
C LEU A 17 18.14 12.54 3.47
N LEU A 18 17.19 13.22 2.85
CA LEU A 18 17.00 13.31 1.41
C LEU A 18 17.16 14.78 1.02
N PRO A 19 18.38 15.25 0.73
CA PRO A 19 18.57 16.62 0.27
C PRO A 19 17.75 16.87 -1.00
N VAL A 20 16.97 17.96 -1.02
CA VAL A 20 16.07 18.31 -2.13
C VAL A 20 16.62 19.57 -2.82
N PRO A 21 17.32 19.43 -3.96
CA PRO A 21 17.75 20.59 -4.74
C PRO A 21 16.55 21.45 -5.16
N ARG A 22 16.70 22.78 -5.14
CA ARG A 22 15.63 23.74 -5.50
C ARG A 22 14.94 23.48 -6.84
N PHE A 23 15.60 22.80 -7.76
CA PHE A 23 15.11 22.57 -9.12
C PHE A 23 14.50 21.17 -9.34
N THR A 24 14.54 20.29 -8.35
CA THR A 24 14.01 18.92 -8.46
C THR A 24 13.07 18.63 -7.30
N PHE A 25 11.84 19.13 -7.39
CA PHE A 25 10.79 18.78 -6.43
C PHE A 25 10.58 17.25 -6.41
N GLY A 26 10.86 16.62 -5.26
CA GLY A 26 10.54 15.21 -4.99
C GLY A 26 11.41 14.16 -5.68
N GLY A 27 12.57 14.53 -6.21
CA GLY A 27 13.43 13.65 -7.03
C GLY A 27 14.76 13.19 -6.43
N GLY A 28 15.00 13.43 -5.13
CA GLY A 28 16.26 13.06 -4.48
C GLY A 28 16.34 11.61 -4.01
N ASP A 29 17.57 11.12 -3.81
CA ASP A 29 17.85 9.85 -3.14
C ASP A 29 18.29 10.08 -1.69
N LEU A 30 18.06 9.08 -0.83
CA LEU A 30 18.58 9.09 0.53
C LEU A 30 20.11 9.21 0.51
N SER A 31 20.63 10.15 1.29
CA SER A 31 22.07 10.44 1.36
C SER A 31 22.73 9.58 2.43
N ALA A 32 23.68 8.74 2.02
CA ALA A 32 24.49 7.96 2.95
C ALA A 32 25.29 8.85 3.91
N GLN A 33 25.74 10.01 3.42
CA GLN A 33 26.43 11.01 4.24
C GLN A 33 25.51 11.55 5.35
N CYS A 34 24.27 11.91 5.02
CA CYS A 34 23.32 12.42 6.03
C CYS A 34 23.00 11.35 7.09
N VAL A 35 22.91 10.07 6.69
CA VAL A 35 22.73 8.95 7.63
C VAL A 35 23.96 8.74 8.53
N GLN A 36 25.18 8.90 8.01
CA GLN A 36 26.40 8.87 8.82
C GLN A 36 26.47 10.05 9.81
N ILE A 37 25.94 11.23 9.44
CA ILE A 37 25.81 12.34 10.39
C ILE A 37 24.75 12.02 11.46
N LEU A 38 23.61 11.45 11.07
CA LEU A 38 22.58 11.00 12.02
C LEU A 38 23.14 9.94 12.99
N GLU A 39 23.98 9.02 12.52
CA GLU A 39 24.70 8.06 13.37
C GLU A 39 25.54 8.76 14.44
N LYS A 40 26.29 9.81 14.07
CA LYS A 40 27.07 10.60 15.04
C LYS A 40 26.17 11.26 16.09
N ILE A 41 25.04 11.82 15.68
CA ILE A 41 24.05 12.42 16.60
C ILE A 41 23.47 11.37 17.56
N ILE A 42 23.16 10.17 17.07
CA ILE A 42 22.65 9.07 17.91
C ILE A 42 23.71 8.57 18.88
N ASN A 43 24.99 8.51 18.46
CA ASN A 43 26.09 8.19 19.35
C ASN A 43 26.27 9.26 20.44
N ALA A 44 26.04 10.53 20.14
CA ALA A 44 26.01 11.59 21.16
C ALA A 44 24.85 11.43 22.17
N CYS A 45 23.76 10.75 21.78
CA CYS A 45 22.69 10.34 22.70
C CYS A 45 23.05 9.08 23.52
N GLY A 46 24.23 8.49 23.31
CA GLY A 46 24.76 7.32 24.00
C GLY A 46 24.86 6.09 23.10
N ALA A 47 23.73 5.54 22.66
CA ALA A 47 23.67 4.37 21.79
C ALA A 47 22.29 4.24 21.12
N ALA A 48 22.17 3.39 20.08
CA ALA A 48 20.91 3.10 19.41
C ALA A 48 19.78 2.68 20.38
N SER A 49 20.10 1.92 21.42
CA SER A 49 19.14 1.48 22.45
C SER A 49 18.55 2.64 23.28
N ASN A 50 19.24 3.79 23.30
CA ASN A 50 18.84 4.95 24.07
C ASN A 50 18.04 5.95 23.22
N VAL A 51 17.80 5.66 21.94
CA VAL A 51 17.09 6.56 21.04
C VAL A 51 15.81 5.90 20.55
N SER A 52 14.75 6.69 20.40
CA SER A 52 13.57 6.33 19.63
C SER A 52 13.39 7.35 18.51
N ILE A 53 13.38 6.86 17.26
CA ILE A 53 13.12 7.71 16.09
C ILE A 53 11.62 7.66 15.78
N ILE A 54 10.99 8.83 15.79
CA ILE A 54 9.59 9.03 15.44
C ILE A 54 9.54 9.91 14.21
N LEU A 55 8.94 9.42 13.12
CA LEU A 55 8.86 10.23 11.90
C LEU A 55 7.86 11.37 12.07
N SER A 56 8.35 12.58 11.86
CA SER A 56 7.51 13.77 11.64
C SER A 56 7.29 14.04 10.15
N SER A 57 7.95 13.30 9.25
CA SER A 57 7.74 13.42 7.79
C SER A 57 6.43 12.81 7.29
N THR A 58 5.98 13.25 6.10
CA THR A 58 4.87 12.64 5.35
C THR A 58 5.14 11.16 5.00
N TRP A 59 6.41 10.72 5.00
CA TRP A 59 6.81 9.33 4.76
C TRP A 59 6.16 8.34 5.74
N ARG A 60 5.79 8.79 6.95
CA ARG A 60 5.11 7.96 7.96
C ARG A 60 3.78 7.36 7.49
N ASN A 61 3.19 7.92 6.44
CA ASN A 61 1.91 7.47 5.86
C ASN A 61 2.05 6.34 4.85
N PHE A 62 3.28 5.99 4.50
CA PHE A 62 3.60 5.05 3.44
C PHE A 62 4.50 3.96 4.03
N PRO A 63 3.94 2.80 4.46
CA PRO A 63 4.72 1.73 5.07
C PRO A 63 5.95 1.31 4.24
N GLU A 64 5.82 1.32 2.92
CA GLU A 64 6.90 1.04 1.98
C GLU A 64 8.05 2.06 2.03
N GLN A 65 7.77 3.33 2.33
CA GLN A 65 8.80 4.36 2.48
C GLN A 65 9.50 4.23 3.83
N VAL A 66 8.77 3.89 4.90
CA VAL A 66 9.34 3.58 6.21
C VAL A 66 10.24 2.35 6.13
N GLU A 67 9.78 1.30 5.43
CA GLU A 67 10.59 0.10 5.18
C GLU A 67 11.85 0.44 4.38
N ARG A 68 11.72 1.21 3.30
CA ARG A 68 12.85 1.69 2.49
C ARG A 68 13.87 2.45 3.35
N LEU A 69 13.41 3.34 4.23
CA LEU A 69 14.27 4.11 5.13
C LEU A 69 15.02 3.21 6.12
N ASN A 70 14.32 2.27 6.76
CA ASN A 70 14.93 1.32 7.70
C ASN A 70 15.95 0.40 7.02
N GLN A 71 15.65 -0.09 5.81
CA GLN A 71 16.60 -0.86 5.00
C GLN A 71 17.85 -0.01 4.66
N PHE A 72 17.65 1.27 4.38
CA PHE A 72 18.74 2.19 4.07
C PHE A 72 19.63 2.48 5.30
N PHE A 73 19.06 2.63 6.50
CA PHE A 73 19.81 2.70 7.76
C PHE A 73 20.67 1.45 7.95
N ALA A 74 20.05 0.27 7.92
CA ALA A 74 20.76 -1.00 8.11
C ALA A 74 21.89 -1.20 7.09
N LYS A 75 21.66 -0.84 5.82
CA LYS A 75 22.68 -0.93 4.77
C LYS A 75 23.85 0.04 4.98
N THR A 76 23.60 1.24 5.51
CA THR A 76 24.58 2.33 5.54
C THR A 76 25.41 2.33 6.82
N VAL A 77 24.78 2.06 7.96
CA VAL A 77 25.36 2.18 9.31
C VAL A 77 25.05 0.98 10.21
N GLY A 78 24.47 -0.09 9.67
CA GLY A 78 24.13 -1.29 10.45
C GLY A 78 23.12 -0.98 11.56
N ASP A 79 23.41 -1.45 12.77
CA ASP A 79 22.52 -1.33 13.93
C ASP A 79 22.80 -0.08 14.79
N THR A 80 23.73 0.81 14.38
CA THR A 80 24.07 2.02 15.14
C THR A 80 22.94 3.06 15.12
N VAL A 81 22.11 3.04 14.09
CA VAL A 81 20.88 3.86 14.00
C VAL A 81 19.69 2.94 14.22
N PRO A 82 18.86 3.16 15.26
CA PRO A 82 17.71 2.30 15.49
C PRO A 82 16.68 2.49 14.37
N PRO A 83 15.90 1.45 14.04
CA PRO A 83 14.82 1.60 13.09
C PRO A 83 13.78 2.60 13.61
N VAL A 84 13.06 3.21 12.68
CA VAL A 84 11.90 4.05 12.97
C VAL A 84 10.91 3.29 13.86
N SER A 85 10.60 3.84 15.02
CA SER A 85 9.72 3.23 16.02
C SER A 85 8.24 3.59 15.80
N GLY A 86 7.96 4.68 15.09
CA GLY A 86 6.61 5.16 14.82
C GLY A 86 6.60 6.46 14.03
N GLY A 87 5.42 7.08 13.95
CA GLY A 87 5.23 8.38 13.33
C GLY A 87 4.31 9.26 14.17
N THR A 88 4.46 10.57 14.02
CA THR A 88 3.50 11.54 14.53
C THR A 88 2.13 11.32 13.90
N PRO A 89 1.01 11.69 14.57
CA PRO A 89 -0.32 11.57 14.01
C PRO A 89 -0.48 12.42 12.74
N ASN A 90 -1.47 12.08 11.90
CA ASN A 90 -1.78 12.88 10.72
C ASN A 90 -2.71 14.03 11.04
N GLY A 91 -2.28 15.24 10.72
CA GLY A 91 -3.10 16.43 10.86
C GLY A 91 -3.42 16.75 12.31
N THR A 92 -4.12 17.86 12.52
CA THR A 92 -4.43 18.39 13.85
C THR A 92 -5.91 18.69 13.98
N PRO A 93 -6.69 17.91 14.76
CA PRO A 93 -8.10 18.21 14.97
C PRO A 93 -8.30 19.55 15.70
N LYS A 94 -7.37 19.86 16.60
CA LYS A 94 -7.25 21.13 17.28
C LYS A 94 -6.07 21.87 16.69
N VAL A 95 -6.39 22.94 15.96
CA VAL A 95 -5.42 23.79 15.29
C VAL A 95 -5.03 24.91 16.24
N THR A 96 -3.75 25.00 16.59
CA THR A 96 -3.27 26.11 17.42
C THR A 96 -3.30 27.42 16.62
N HIS A 97 -3.84 28.48 17.22
CA HIS A 97 -3.77 29.80 16.59
C HIS A 97 -2.35 30.35 16.74
N VAL A 98 -1.70 30.65 15.61
CA VAL A 98 -0.33 31.17 15.56
C VAL A 98 -0.26 32.45 14.73
N THR A 99 0.76 33.28 14.97
CA THR A 99 0.91 34.61 14.34
C THR A 99 2.20 34.79 13.53
N TYR A 100 3.04 33.76 13.43
CA TYR A 100 4.24 33.80 12.59
C TYR A 100 3.89 33.61 11.10
N TYR A 101 4.77 34.07 10.20
CA TYR A 101 4.56 34.05 8.74
C TYR A 101 3.22 34.64 8.28
N ALA A 102 2.83 35.81 8.80
CA ALA A 102 1.57 36.46 8.43
C ALA A 102 1.41 36.69 6.91
N ASP A 103 2.53 36.82 6.19
CA ASP A 103 2.56 37.01 4.73
C ASP A 103 2.64 35.68 3.94
N ASP A 104 2.83 34.55 4.62
CA ASP A 104 2.84 33.21 4.01
C ASP A 104 1.97 32.22 4.81
N PRO A 105 0.65 32.22 4.57
CA PRO A 105 -0.29 31.33 5.26
C PRO A 105 -0.03 29.84 5.02
N SER A 106 0.65 29.49 3.93
CA SER A 106 0.94 28.09 3.59
C SER A 106 2.07 27.57 4.46
N GLU A 107 3.18 28.32 4.55
CA GLU A 107 4.29 28.02 5.45
C GLU A 107 3.83 28.05 6.91
N GLN A 108 3.05 29.06 7.29
CA GLN A 108 2.43 29.16 8.62
C GLN A 108 1.67 27.88 8.97
N ARG A 109 0.85 27.38 8.04
CA ARG A 109 0.08 26.16 8.24
C ARG A 109 0.98 24.95 8.40
N LEU A 110 1.97 24.77 7.52
CA LEU A 110 2.84 23.59 7.56
C LEU A 110 3.64 23.55 8.86
N VAL A 111 4.25 24.67 9.27
CA VAL A 111 5.03 24.77 10.51
C VAL A 111 4.15 24.50 11.72
N ARG A 112 2.97 25.14 11.79
CA ARG A 112 2.01 24.90 12.86
C ARG A 112 1.58 23.45 12.94
N ASP A 113 1.17 22.87 11.82
CA ASP A 113 0.66 21.50 11.77
C ASP A 113 1.77 20.54 12.23
N ARG A 114 3.03 20.76 11.81
CA ARG A 114 4.19 19.99 12.26
C ARG A 114 4.43 20.07 13.77
N VAL A 115 4.43 21.27 14.34
CA VAL A 115 4.64 21.46 15.80
C VAL A 115 3.50 20.83 16.60
N ASP A 116 2.25 21.04 16.18
CA ASP A 116 1.08 20.47 16.84
C ASP A 116 1.06 18.93 16.75
N GLU A 117 1.54 18.33 15.64
CA GLU A 117 1.69 16.89 15.49
C GLU A 117 2.73 16.30 16.47
N ILE A 118 3.88 16.95 16.62
CA ILE A 118 4.93 16.55 17.58
C ILE A 118 4.38 16.58 19.00
N TYR A 119 3.79 17.70 19.42
CA TYR A 119 3.26 17.86 20.78
C TYR A 119 2.12 16.90 21.08
N ARG A 120 1.24 16.67 20.10
CA ARG A 120 0.20 15.66 20.25
C ARG A 120 0.81 14.29 20.49
N TRP A 121 1.81 13.90 19.71
CA TRP A 121 2.47 12.62 19.91
C TRP A 121 3.07 12.52 21.31
N ILE A 122 3.71 13.58 21.81
CA ILE A 122 4.28 13.61 23.17
C ILE A 122 3.17 13.38 24.21
N HIS A 123 2.04 14.09 24.09
CA HIS A 123 0.95 14.03 25.07
C HIS A 123 0.16 12.71 25.01
N THR A 124 0.04 12.07 23.84
CA THR A 124 -0.67 10.78 23.72
C THR A 124 0.20 9.55 24.00
N ASN A 125 1.52 9.72 24.14
CA ASN A 125 2.46 8.62 24.37
C ASN A 125 3.24 8.79 25.69
N MET A 126 2.72 9.56 26.64
CA MET A 126 3.41 9.86 27.92
C MET A 126 3.73 8.59 28.74
N ARG A 127 3.00 7.49 28.54
CA ARG A 127 3.20 6.24 29.27
C ARG A 127 4.30 5.39 28.65
N GLU A 128 4.34 5.32 27.33
CA GLU A 128 5.30 4.55 26.54
C GLU A 128 6.62 5.30 26.37
N HIS A 129 6.57 6.64 26.35
CA HIS A 129 7.70 7.55 26.14
C HIS A 129 7.70 8.68 27.18
N PRO A 130 7.82 8.36 28.48
CA PRO A 130 7.85 9.37 29.54
C PRO A 130 9.02 10.35 29.39
N GLU A 131 10.13 9.94 28.77
CA GLU A 131 11.27 10.82 28.46
C GLU A 131 10.88 12.03 27.60
N ALA A 132 9.92 11.88 26.68
CA ALA A 132 9.55 12.95 25.76
C ALA A 132 8.77 14.05 26.50
N VAL A 133 7.74 13.69 27.26
CA VAL A 133 7.00 14.68 28.07
C VAL A 133 7.87 15.24 29.21
N GLY A 134 8.86 14.47 29.66
CA GLY A 134 9.90 14.91 30.59
C GLY A 134 10.94 15.85 29.98
N GLY A 135 10.84 16.21 28.69
CA GLY A 135 11.71 17.19 28.04
C GLY A 135 13.00 16.63 27.41
N ARG A 136 13.12 15.30 27.23
CA ARG A 136 14.28 14.67 26.58
C ARG A 136 13.95 14.28 25.14
N TRP A 137 13.70 15.28 24.31
CA TRP A 137 13.40 15.10 22.89
C TRP A 137 13.88 16.29 22.06
N PHE A 138 14.08 16.09 20.77
CA PHE A 138 14.23 17.20 19.82
C PHE A 138 13.78 16.77 18.43
N ALA A 139 13.50 17.76 17.58
CA ALA A 139 13.14 17.57 16.19
C ALA A 139 14.30 17.95 15.26
N ILE A 140 14.46 17.19 14.19
CA ILE A 140 15.37 17.48 13.08
C ILE A 140 14.50 17.68 11.84
N ASP A 141 14.52 18.89 11.29
CA ASP A 141 13.63 19.32 10.21
C ASP A 141 14.29 20.42 9.39
N ASP A 142 13.93 20.55 8.11
CA ASP A 142 14.41 21.64 7.25
C ASP A 142 13.53 22.89 7.35
N MET A 143 12.29 22.73 7.83
CA MET A 143 11.37 23.82 8.13
C MET A 143 11.81 24.61 9.36
N GLN A 144 11.48 25.90 9.45
CA GLN A 144 11.84 26.73 10.61
C GLN A 144 10.80 26.59 11.74
N LEU A 145 10.92 25.52 12.55
CA LEU A 145 9.95 25.18 13.59
C LEU A 145 10.09 25.99 14.90
N ASP A 146 11.28 26.51 15.19
CA ASP A 146 11.60 27.34 16.38
C ASP A 146 11.02 28.76 16.35
N VAL A 147 10.27 29.13 15.31
CA VAL A 147 9.37 30.30 15.39
C VAL A 147 8.22 30.08 16.39
N ASP A 148 7.91 28.82 16.68
CA ASP A 148 7.01 28.43 17.76
C ASP A 148 7.81 28.25 19.05
N GLU A 149 7.41 28.96 20.11
CA GLU A 149 8.11 28.96 21.40
C GLU A 149 8.27 27.56 22.00
N ARG A 150 7.33 26.67 21.69
CA ARG A 150 7.34 25.27 22.12
C ARG A 150 8.55 24.50 21.61
N MET A 151 9.07 24.86 20.44
CA MET A 151 10.21 24.17 19.81
C MET A 151 11.57 24.70 20.30
N ARG A 152 11.58 25.77 21.10
CA ARG A 152 12.82 26.41 21.58
C ARG A 152 13.63 25.42 22.41
N GLY A 153 14.90 25.24 22.04
CA GLY A 153 15.81 24.30 22.70
C GLY A 153 15.58 22.82 22.33
N HIS A 154 14.58 22.52 21.50
CA HIS A 154 14.22 21.18 21.06
C HIS A 154 14.26 21.05 19.53
N PHE A 155 14.98 21.93 18.84
CA PHE A 155 14.96 21.97 17.38
C PHE A 155 16.34 22.13 16.74
N LEU A 156 16.62 21.28 15.76
CA LEU A 156 17.81 21.26 14.93
C LEU A 156 17.38 21.48 13.47
N LYS A 157 17.56 22.71 12.98
CA LYS A 157 17.24 23.06 11.60
C LYS A 157 18.31 22.57 10.62
N THR A 158 17.90 21.95 9.51
CA THR A 158 18.76 21.67 8.36
C THR A 158 18.47 22.62 7.19
N ALA A 159 19.37 22.66 6.21
CA ALA A 159 19.10 23.30 4.93
C ALA A 159 18.53 22.27 3.95
N THR A 160 17.35 22.54 3.38
CA THR A 160 16.63 21.62 2.47
C THR A 160 17.49 21.01 1.37
N GLU A 161 18.39 21.80 0.76
CA GLU A 161 19.23 21.34 -0.36
C GLU A 161 20.46 20.53 0.06
N VAL A 162 20.82 20.57 1.34
CA VAL A 162 22.06 19.96 1.87
C VAL A 162 21.74 18.76 2.76
N GLY A 163 20.65 18.82 3.52
CA GLY A 163 20.36 17.84 4.56
C GLY A 163 21.24 18.02 5.79
N LEU A 164 21.41 16.93 6.53
CA LEU A 164 22.34 16.85 7.65
C LEU A 164 23.80 16.99 7.18
N ALA A 165 24.56 17.78 7.94
CA ALA A 165 25.97 18.10 7.75
C ALA A 165 26.72 18.13 9.10
N GLU A 166 28.05 18.14 9.08
CA GLU A 166 28.89 17.98 10.28
C GLU A 166 28.60 19.00 11.39
N GLU A 167 28.32 20.25 11.03
CA GLU A 167 27.96 21.32 11.99
C GLU A 167 26.73 21.00 12.86
N HIS A 168 25.82 20.16 12.35
CA HIS A 168 24.62 19.75 13.08
C HIS A 168 24.94 18.80 14.23
N VAL A 169 26.07 18.09 14.21
CA VAL A 169 26.49 17.21 15.31
C VAL A 169 26.77 18.05 16.56
N ALA A 170 27.60 19.09 16.43
CA ALA A 170 27.92 19.99 17.54
C ALA A 170 26.65 20.69 18.07
N ARG A 171 25.75 21.11 17.18
CA ARG A 171 24.49 21.73 17.59
C ARG A 171 23.55 20.75 18.30
N ALA A 172 23.51 19.49 17.87
CA ALA A 172 22.76 18.45 18.56
C ALA A 172 23.34 18.17 19.95
N GLU A 173 24.66 18.12 20.11
CA GLU A 173 25.32 17.98 21.41
C GLU A 173 24.98 19.13 22.36
N GLU A 174 24.92 20.38 21.87
CA GLU A 174 24.47 21.54 22.64
C GLU A 174 23.03 21.35 23.14
N ILE A 175 22.11 20.96 22.25
CA ILE A 175 20.70 20.66 22.60
C ILE A 175 20.64 19.56 23.67
N LEU A 176 21.34 18.44 23.45
CA LEU A 176 21.39 17.30 24.36
C LEU A 176 21.93 17.70 25.75
N SER A 177 22.92 18.58 25.80
CA SER A 177 23.50 19.07 27.06
C SER A 177 22.53 19.92 27.89
N SER A 178 21.51 20.49 27.25
CA SER A 178 20.47 21.29 27.90
C SER A 178 19.31 20.45 28.44
N PHE A 179 19.24 19.16 28.10
CA PHE A 179 18.15 18.30 28.54
C PHE A 179 18.20 18.04 30.05
N PRO A 180 17.02 17.88 30.70
CA PRO A 180 16.97 17.47 32.08
C PRO A 180 17.61 16.09 32.26
N SER A 181 18.18 15.85 33.45
CA SER A 181 18.69 14.52 33.81
C SER A 181 17.57 13.48 33.75
N SER A 182 17.92 12.20 33.63
CA SER A 182 16.91 11.12 33.58
C SER A 182 15.97 11.12 34.80
N GLU A 183 16.49 11.44 35.98
CA GLU A 183 15.70 11.53 37.22
C GLU A 183 14.72 12.71 37.19
N GLU A 184 15.18 13.86 36.72
CA GLU A 184 14.35 15.05 36.59
C GLU A 184 13.28 14.87 35.51
N ALA A 185 13.64 14.30 34.36
CA ALA A 185 12.69 13.95 33.31
C ALA A 185 11.61 12.98 33.81
N ALA A 186 11.98 11.98 34.60
CA ALA A 186 11.02 11.05 35.21
C ALA A 186 10.08 11.75 36.20
N ARG A 187 10.58 12.72 36.98
CA ARG A 187 9.77 13.55 37.88
C ARG A 187 8.78 14.42 37.11
N LEU A 188 9.24 15.07 36.04
CA LEU A 188 8.40 15.89 35.15
C LEU A 188 7.33 15.03 34.46
N ALA A 189 7.69 13.85 33.97
CA ALA A 189 6.75 12.91 33.36
C ALA A 189 5.68 12.42 34.34
N ALA A 190 6.07 12.09 35.57
CA ALA A 190 5.12 11.71 36.61
C ALA A 190 4.15 12.86 36.95
N ALA A 191 4.63 14.11 36.95
CA ALA A 191 3.78 15.28 37.14
C ALA A 191 2.81 15.49 35.95
N ALA A 192 3.29 15.35 34.72
CA ALA A 192 2.47 15.46 33.51
C ALA A 192 1.35 14.41 33.45
N LEU A 193 1.61 13.18 33.93
CA LEU A 193 0.60 12.12 33.99
C LEU A 193 -0.58 12.42 34.92
N VAL A 194 -0.44 13.35 35.85
CA VAL A 194 -1.52 13.77 36.76
C VAL A 194 -2.00 15.20 36.50
N ASP A 195 -1.44 15.88 35.50
CA ASP A 195 -1.86 17.21 35.10
C ASP A 195 -3.26 17.15 34.47
N PRO A 196 -4.29 17.79 35.08
CA PRO A 196 -5.63 17.79 34.53
C PRO A 196 -5.72 18.39 33.12
N PHE A 197 -4.92 19.41 32.80
CA PHE A 197 -4.98 20.07 31.50
C PHE A 197 -4.46 19.16 30.39
N LEU A 198 -3.34 18.49 30.62
CA LEU A 198 -2.80 17.51 29.67
C LEU A 198 -3.71 16.30 29.53
N LYS A 199 -4.38 15.89 30.61
CA LYS A 199 -5.36 14.79 30.57
C LYS A 199 -6.60 15.16 29.76
N ASP A 200 -7.13 16.36 29.94
CA ASP A 200 -8.25 16.86 29.16
C ASP A 200 -7.88 16.98 27.67
N GLU A 201 -6.66 17.42 27.37
CA GLU A 201 -6.16 17.46 25.99
C GLU A 201 -6.01 16.06 25.39
N GLU A 202 -5.41 15.12 26.12
CA GLU A 202 -5.29 13.71 25.71
C GLU A 202 -6.68 13.11 25.42
N ILE A 203 -7.68 13.38 26.27
CA ILE A 203 -9.06 12.93 26.08
C ILE A 203 -9.65 13.53 24.79
N ASP A 204 -9.55 14.85 24.57
CA ASP A 204 -10.08 15.52 23.38
C ASP A 204 -9.46 14.97 22.08
N ILE A 205 -8.15 14.72 22.11
CA ILE A 205 -7.42 14.08 21.01
C ILE A 205 -7.97 12.68 20.74
N LEU A 206 -8.09 11.85 21.78
CA LEU A 206 -8.53 10.47 21.66
C LEU A 206 -9.99 10.36 21.25
N GLU A 207 -10.86 11.25 21.73
CA GLU A 207 -12.27 11.33 21.33
C GLU A 207 -12.40 11.69 19.86
N THR A 208 -11.60 12.65 19.39
CA THR A 208 -11.60 13.01 17.97
C THR A 208 -11.10 11.87 17.10
N ARG A 209 -10.03 11.19 17.52
CA ARG A 209 -9.53 10.01 16.81
C ARG A 209 -10.56 8.87 16.77
N CYS A 210 -11.27 8.64 17.87
CA CYS A 210 -12.35 7.66 17.93
C CYS A 210 -13.47 7.99 16.94
N ARG A 211 -13.85 9.27 16.81
CA ARG A 211 -14.87 9.72 15.84
C ARG A 211 -14.42 9.48 14.40
N GLU A 212 -13.18 9.84 14.05
CA GLU A 212 -12.61 9.61 12.73
C GLU A 212 -12.57 8.12 12.37
N LEU A 213 -12.01 7.29 13.23
CA LEU A 213 -11.93 5.83 13.01
C LEU A 213 -13.31 5.19 12.90
N THR A 214 -14.29 5.70 13.65
CA THR A 214 -15.68 5.25 13.53
C THR A 214 -16.28 5.62 12.17
N ALA A 215 -16.01 6.84 11.68
CA ALA A 215 -16.46 7.28 10.36
C ALA A 215 -15.81 6.46 9.23
N GLU A 216 -14.49 6.28 9.27
CA GLU A 216 -13.73 5.45 8.33
C GLU A 216 -14.21 3.99 8.34
N GLY A 217 -14.39 3.42 9.53
CA GLY A 217 -14.91 2.06 9.68
C GLY A 217 -16.33 1.90 9.11
N ASN A 218 -17.17 2.94 9.15
CA ASN A 218 -18.48 2.93 8.53
C ASN A 218 -18.40 3.01 7.00
N GLU A 219 -17.50 3.83 6.45
CA GLU A 219 -17.31 3.92 4.99
C GLU A 219 -16.75 2.62 4.41
N LEU A 220 -15.72 2.03 5.04
CA LEU A 220 -15.18 0.72 4.61
C LEU A 220 -16.22 -0.40 4.66
N ARG A 221 -17.12 -0.40 5.67
CA ARG A 221 -18.23 -1.36 5.73
C ARG A 221 -19.20 -1.18 4.57
N LYS A 222 -19.47 0.06 4.18
CA LYS A 222 -20.33 0.39 3.04
C LYS A 222 -19.68 -0.04 1.72
N GLU A 223 -18.41 0.30 1.50
CA GLU A 223 -17.64 -0.14 0.33
C GLU A 223 -17.59 -1.66 0.21
N LEU A 224 -17.34 -2.37 1.32
CA LEU A 224 -17.34 -3.83 1.35
C LEU A 224 -18.73 -4.40 1.01
N SER A 225 -19.80 -3.77 1.50
CA SER A 225 -21.17 -4.17 1.16
C SER A 225 -21.43 -4.02 -0.34
N ASP A 226 -21.02 -2.90 -0.93
CA ASP A 226 -21.24 -2.61 -2.34
C ASP A 226 -20.38 -3.49 -3.25
N ALA A 227 -19.12 -3.75 -2.88
CA ALA A 227 -18.26 -4.70 -3.58
C ALA A 227 -18.86 -6.13 -3.57
N ARG A 228 -19.44 -6.56 -2.44
CA ARG A 228 -20.15 -7.85 -2.35
C ARG A 228 -21.36 -7.92 -3.28
N LYS A 229 -22.15 -6.84 -3.38
CA LYS A 229 -23.27 -6.76 -4.33
C LYS A 229 -22.79 -6.88 -5.77
N GLN A 230 -21.73 -6.13 -6.14
CA GLN A 230 -21.16 -6.18 -7.49
C GLN A 230 -20.63 -7.57 -7.84
N ILE A 231 -19.95 -8.25 -6.92
CA ILE A 231 -19.49 -9.63 -7.12
C ILE A 231 -20.68 -10.56 -7.39
N HIS A 232 -21.76 -10.43 -6.62
CA HIS A 232 -22.95 -11.25 -6.81
C HIS A 232 -23.62 -10.99 -8.18
N GLU A 233 -23.72 -9.73 -8.60
CA GLU A 233 -24.23 -9.35 -9.92
C GLU A 233 -23.37 -9.92 -11.06
N LEU A 234 -22.05 -9.80 -10.98
CA LEU A 234 -21.12 -10.36 -11.96
C LEU A 234 -21.19 -11.89 -12.01
N GLN A 235 -21.37 -12.55 -10.86
CA GLN A 235 -21.58 -14.00 -10.81
C GLN A 235 -22.89 -14.40 -11.51
N ALA A 236 -23.99 -13.66 -11.28
CA ALA A 236 -25.26 -13.91 -11.95
C ALA A 236 -25.15 -13.72 -13.46
N GLN A 237 -24.48 -12.65 -13.90
CA GLN A 237 -24.21 -12.39 -15.32
C GLN A 237 -23.35 -13.48 -15.95
N ARG A 238 -22.29 -13.93 -15.25
CA ARG A 238 -21.44 -15.02 -15.71
C ARG A 238 -22.24 -16.30 -15.91
N ILE A 239 -23.08 -16.69 -14.94
CA ILE A 239 -23.93 -17.88 -15.05
C ILE A 239 -24.89 -17.76 -16.24
N ALA A 240 -25.51 -16.59 -16.43
CA ALA A 240 -26.39 -16.34 -17.56
C ALA A 240 -25.65 -16.45 -18.91
N SER A 241 -24.46 -15.87 -19.01
CA SER A 241 -23.60 -15.94 -20.19
C SER A 241 -23.14 -17.37 -20.49
N GLU A 242 -22.74 -18.13 -19.47
CA GLU A 242 -22.38 -19.55 -19.63
C GLU A 242 -23.57 -20.39 -20.13
N ARG A 243 -24.79 -20.12 -19.65
CA ARG A 243 -26.01 -20.77 -20.16
C ARG A 243 -26.30 -20.39 -21.61
N ALA A 244 -26.19 -19.11 -21.95
CA ALA A 244 -26.39 -18.63 -23.32
C ALA A 244 -25.37 -19.23 -24.30
N MET A 245 -24.10 -19.30 -23.90
CA MET A 245 -23.02 -19.95 -24.66
C MET A 245 -23.29 -21.44 -24.87
N LYS A 246 -23.68 -22.19 -23.83
CA LYS A 246 -24.06 -23.60 -23.96
C LYS A 246 -25.22 -23.81 -24.94
N GLU A 247 -26.24 -22.96 -24.87
CA GLU A 247 -27.37 -23.02 -25.79
C GLU A 247 -26.97 -22.68 -27.23
N MET A 248 -26.12 -21.68 -27.41
CA MET A 248 -25.59 -21.31 -28.72
C MET A 248 -24.76 -22.45 -29.32
N THR A 249 -23.86 -23.06 -28.55
CA THR A 249 -23.08 -24.23 -28.97
C THR A 249 -23.99 -25.39 -29.37
N ARG A 250 -25.02 -25.71 -28.58
CA ARG A 250 -26.00 -26.75 -28.90
C ARG A 250 -26.70 -26.50 -30.24
N ARG A 251 -27.12 -25.25 -30.50
CA ARG A 251 -27.73 -24.87 -31.79
C ARG A 251 -26.76 -25.00 -32.96
N PHE A 252 -25.51 -24.56 -32.79
CA PHE A 252 -24.48 -24.72 -33.81
C PHE A 252 -24.19 -26.19 -34.11
N GLU A 253 -24.14 -27.05 -33.09
CA GLU A 253 -23.95 -28.49 -33.26
C GLU A 253 -25.11 -29.14 -34.03
N ASP A 254 -26.36 -28.79 -33.71
CA ASP A 254 -27.54 -29.27 -34.44
C ASP A 254 -27.52 -28.84 -35.91
N VAL A 255 -27.29 -27.55 -36.19
CA VAL A 255 -27.18 -27.05 -37.58
C VAL A 255 -26.02 -27.74 -38.31
N SER A 256 -24.85 -27.87 -37.67
CA SER A 256 -23.68 -28.55 -38.23
C SER A 256 -23.97 -30.02 -38.53
N TYR A 257 -24.69 -30.72 -37.64
CA TYR A 257 -25.11 -32.09 -37.84
C TYR A 257 -26.06 -32.23 -39.04
N ARG A 258 -27.09 -31.39 -39.15
CA ARG A 258 -28.02 -31.41 -40.29
C ARG A 258 -27.33 -31.16 -41.62
N LEU A 259 -26.41 -30.19 -41.67
CA LEU A 259 -25.59 -29.94 -42.85
C LEU A 259 -24.72 -31.15 -43.20
N ALA A 260 -24.13 -31.81 -42.20
CA ALA A 260 -23.35 -33.02 -42.42
C ALA A 260 -24.20 -34.17 -42.96
N VAL A 261 -25.39 -34.41 -42.41
CA VAL A 261 -26.36 -35.41 -42.92
C VAL A 261 -26.65 -35.15 -44.40
N PHE A 262 -26.96 -33.89 -44.76
CA PHE A 262 -27.25 -33.50 -46.14
C PHE A 262 -26.03 -33.65 -47.07
N GLU A 263 -24.85 -33.19 -46.67
CA GLU A 263 -23.64 -33.31 -47.49
C GLU A 263 -23.22 -34.77 -47.71
N PHE A 264 -23.27 -35.59 -46.65
CA PHE A 264 -22.80 -36.97 -46.73
C PHE A 264 -23.79 -37.89 -47.42
N SER A 265 -25.11 -37.67 -47.26
CA SER A 265 -26.12 -38.47 -47.97
C SER A 265 -25.96 -38.37 -49.49
N LYS A 266 -25.53 -37.22 -50.03
CA LYS A 266 -25.20 -37.08 -51.47
C LYS A 266 -24.13 -38.04 -51.98
N LYS A 267 -23.24 -38.51 -51.10
CA LYS A 267 -22.08 -39.34 -51.46
C LYS A 267 -22.11 -40.74 -50.86
N ASN A 268 -23.01 -40.99 -49.90
CA ASN A 268 -23.13 -42.26 -49.19
C ASN A 268 -24.56 -42.79 -49.37
N THR A 269 -24.71 -43.80 -50.21
CA THR A 269 -26.00 -44.39 -50.58
C THR A 269 -26.73 -45.01 -49.39
N VAL A 270 -25.99 -45.65 -48.46
CA VAL A 270 -26.56 -46.25 -47.24
C VAL A 270 -27.17 -45.18 -46.33
N LEU A 271 -26.47 -44.06 -46.13
CA LEU A 271 -26.98 -42.92 -45.36
C LEU A 271 -28.18 -42.27 -46.05
N HIS A 272 -28.16 -42.16 -47.39
CA HIS A 272 -29.27 -41.61 -48.16
C HIS A 272 -30.55 -42.43 -48.00
N SER A 273 -30.49 -43.74 -48.22
CA SER A 273 -31.65 -44.62 -48.05
C SER A 273 -32.18 -44.64 -46.62
N ALA A 274 -31.28 -44.59 -45.62
CA ALA A 274 -31.68 -44.50 -44.21
C ALA A 274 -32.45 -43.20 -43.90
N VAL A 275 -32.00 -42.07 -44.44
CA VAL A 275 -32.68 -40.76 -44.27
C VAL A 275 -34.03 -40.74 -45.00
N GLU A 276 -34.15 -41.31 -46.19
CA GLU A 276 -35.43 -41.39 -46.93
C GLU A 276 -36.45 -42.31 -46.26
N ALA A 277 -35.99 -43.39 -45.61
CA ALA A 277 -36.88 -44.31 -44.89
C ALA A 277 -37.42 -43.72 -43.58
N LEU A 278 -36.76 -42.70 -43.02
CA LEU A 278 -37.06 -42.13 -41.70
C LEU A 278 -38.52 -41.69 -41.50
N PRO A 279 -39.17 -40.98 -42.45
CA PRO A 279 -40.56 -40.53 -42.29
C PRO A 279 -41.58 -41.67 -42.21
N SER A 280 -41.23 -42.86 -42.74
CA SER A 280 -42.10 -44.03 -42.72
C SER A 280 -42.03 -44.82 -41.41
N LYS A 281 -41.10 -44.48 -40.51
CA LYS A 281 -40.88 -45.17 -39.23
C LYS A 281 -41.57 -44.43 -38.07
N THR A 282 -42.05 -45.19 -37.09
CA THR A 282 -42.69 -44.66 -35.87
C THR A 282 -42.15 -45.35 -34.62
N GLY A 283 -42.32 -44.70 -33.47
CA GLY A 283 -41.97 -45.29 -32.17
C GLY A 283 -40.49 -45.66 -32.04
N ASP A 284 -40.21 -46.83 -31.50
CA ASP A 284 -38.84 -47.27 -31.19
C ASP A 284 -38.01 -47.56 -32.44
N GLU A 285 -38.63 -48.02 -33.53
CA GLU A 285 -37.94 -48.23 -34.82
C GLU A 285 -37.37 -46.92 -35.36
N ARG A 286 -38.12 -45.83 -35.25
CA ARG A 286 -37.66 -44.51 -35.68
C ARG A 286 -36.47 -44.06 -34.84
N ARG A 287 -36.54 -44.19 -33.52
CA ARG A 287 -35.43 -43.79 -32.62
C ARG A 287 -34.17 -44.60 -32.91
N ALA A 288 -34.29 -45.91 -33.12
CA ALA A 288 -33.16 -46.77 -33.47
C ALA A 288 -32.51 -46.35 -34.80
N LEU A 289 -33.33 -46.03 -35.81
CA LEU A 289 -32.83 -45.56 -37.10
C LEU A 289 -32.17 -44.17 -37.00
N GLU A 290 -32.74 -43.23 -36.22
CA GLU A 290 -32.15 -41.92 -35.95
C GLU A 290 -30.77 -42.04 -35.27
N GLU A 291 -30.62 -42.92 -34.28
CA GLU A 291 -29.33 -43.17 -33.60
C GLU A 291 -28.29 -43.82 -34.53
N HIS A 292 -28.71 -44.72 -35.43
CA HIS A 292 -27.82 -45.28 -36.45
C HIS A 292 -27.36 -44.24 -37.47
N ILE A 293 -28.28 -43.39 -37.96
CA ILE A 293 -27.95 -42.27 -38.85
C ILE A 293 -26.95 -41.33 -38.18
N LYS A 294 -27.19 -40.98 -36.91
CA LYS A 294 -26.29 -40.14 -36.12
C LYS A 294 -24.90 -40.75 -35.94
N SER A 295 -24.83 -42.02 -35.60
CA SER A 295 -23.57 -42.76 -35.46
C SER A 295 -22.79 -42.78 -36.79
N LEU A 296 -23.46 -43.10 -37.90
CA LEU A 296 -22.83 -43.12 -39.22
C LEU A 296 -22.32 -41.74 -39.64
N VAL A 297 -23.11 -40.67 -39.44
CA VAL A 297 -22.70 -39.29 -39.75
C VAL A 297 -21.48 -38.89 -38.92
N ASN A 298 -21.42 -39.24 -37.63
CA ASN A 298 -20.27 -38.95 -36.78
C ASN A 298 -18.99 -39.66 -37.26
N LEU A 299 -19.10 -40.93 -37.67
CA LEU A 299 -17.98 -41.67 -38.27
C LEU A 299 -17.51 -41.02 -39.57
N LEU A 300 -18.43 -40.58 -40.43
CA LEU A 300 -18.09 -39.88 -41.67
C LEU A 300 -17.45 -38.50 -41.43
N ARG A 301 -17.92 -37.74 -40.43
CA ARG A 301 -17.27 -36.49 -39.98
C ARG A 301 -15.83 -36.78 -39.54
N ARG A 302 -15.64 -37.79 -38.69
CA ARG A 302 -14.32 -38.15 -38.18
C ARG A 302 -13.37 -38.60 -39.29
N LYS A 303 -13.87 -39.38 -40.24
CA LYS A 303 -13.11 -39.78 -41.44
C LYS A 303 -12.66 -38.54 -42.23
N LYS A 304 -13.56 -37.60 -42.52
CA LYS A 304 -13.26 -36.34 -43.25
C LYS A 304 -12.21 -35.49 -42.52
N GLU A 305 -12.25 -35.45 -41.19
CA GLU A 305 -11.24 -34.77 -40.37
C GLU A 305 -9.85 -35.41 -40.47
N LEU A 306 -9.78 -36.75 -40.33
CA LEU A 306 -8.54 -37.50 -40.45
C LEU A 306 -7.92 -37.36 -41.84
N GLU A 307 -8.75 -37.39 -42.89
CA GLU A 307 -8.31 -37.13 -44.28
C GLU A 307 -7.74 -35.72 -44.44
N LYS A 308 -8.38 -34.69 -43.86
CA LYS A 308 -7.86 -33.31 -43.86
C LYS A 308 -6.53 -33.21 -43.12
N LEU A 309 -6.38 -33.85 -41.96
CA LEU A 309 -5.15 -33.86 -41.19
C LEU A 309 -4.03 -34.56 -41.96
N ALA A 310 -4.29 -35.74 -42.51
CA ALA A 310 -3.33 -36.47 -43.35
C ALA A 310 -2.90 -35.65 -44.56
N SER A 311 -3.82 -34.95 -45.23
CA SER A 311 -3.50 -34.04 -46.33
C SER A 311 -2.59 -32.89 -45.88
N LYS A 312 -2.85 -32.29 -44.70
CA LYS A 312 -1.99 -31.24 -44.14
C LYS A 312 -0.59 -31.74 -43.80
N VAL A 313 -0.46 -32.93 -43.20
CA VAL A 313 0.83 -33.55 -42.87
C VAL A 313 1.63 -33.80 -44.15
N ARG A 314 1.02 -34.44 -45.16
CA ARG A 314 1.67 -34.67 -46.46
C ARG A 314 2.14 -33.37 -47.12
N LYS A 315 1.34 -32.30 -47.03
CA LYS A 315 1.74 -30.96 -47.54
C LYS A 315 2.95 -30.40 -46.80
N LYS A 316 2.99 -30.49 -45.47
CA LYS A 316 4.14 -30.04 -44.66
C LYS A 316 5.40 -30.84 -44.96
N GLU A 317 5.31 -32.16 -45.07
CA GLU A 317 6.44 -33.02 -45.43
C GLU A 317 6.98 -32.72 -46.83
N ALA A 318 6.10 -32.49 -47.80
CA ALA A 318 6.50 -32.10 -49.15
C ALA A 318 7.17 -30.72 -49.21
N GLN A 319 6.82 -29.82 -48.28
CA GLN A 319 7.41 -28.49 -48.18
C GLN A 319 8.77 -28.53 -47.47
N ALA A 320 8.91 -29.34 -46.42
CA ALA A 320 10.17 -29.58 -45.71
C ALA A 320 11.21 -30.34 -46.56
N ARG A 321 10.79 -31.15 -47.55
CA ARG A 321 11.70 -31.78 -48.52
C ARG A 321 12.19 -30.84 -49.62
N LYS A 322 11.63 -29.63 -49.72
CA LYS A 322 11.99 -28.61 -50.72
C LYS A 322 12.84 -27.48 -50.13
N SER A 323 12.97 -27.43 -48.81
CA SER A 323 13.84 -26.53 -48.03
C SER A 323 15.10 -27.28 -47.61
#